data_AF-A0A7C5ZT25-F1
#
_entry.id   AF-A0A7C5ZT25-F1
#
_cell.length_a   1.000
_cell.length_b   1.000
_cell.length_c   1.000
_cell.angle_alpha   90.00
_cell.angle_beta   90.00
_cell.angle_gamma   90.00
#
_symmetry.space_group_name_H-M   'P 1'
#
loop_
_entity.id
_entity.type
_entity.pdbx_description
1 polymer ?
#
loop_
_entity_poly.entity_id
_entity_poly.type
_entity_poly.pdbx_seq_one_letter_code
_entity_poly.pdbx_strand_id
1 'polypeptide(L)' 'LNPAGAKFCINCGSPLQSTIKCPKCGSEVQAGAKFCPNCGGKL' A
#
# COMPACT_ATOMS: atom_id res chain seq x y z
N LEU A 1 3.19 -20.77 3.14
CA LEU A 1 3.98 -19.93 2.23
C LEU A 1 3.04 -19.27 1.22
N ASN A 2 3.10 -17.95 1.05
CA ASN A 2 2.17 -17.21 0.17
C ASN A 2 2.66 -17.22 -1.30
N PRO A 3 1.76 -17.37 -2.29
CA PRO A 3 2.14 -17.33 -3.70
C PRO A 3 2.61 -15.92 -4.12
N ALA A 4 3.47 -15.85 -5.14
CA ALA A 4 3.97 -14.56 -5.64
C ALA A 4 2.81 -13.68 -6.15
N GLY A 5 2.79 -12.40 -5.75
CA GLY A 5 1.68 -11.47 -6.05
C GLY A 5 0.46 -11.60 -5.14
N ALA A 6 0.52 -12.50 -4.15
CA ALA A 6 -0.50 -12.56 -3.11
C ALA A 6 -0.56 -11.22 -2.38
N LYS A 7 -1.73 -10.58 -2.42
CA LYS A 7 -2.00 -9.36 -1.64
C LYS A 7 -2.21 -9.66 -0.16
N PHE A 8 -2.36 -10.94 0.19
CA PHE A 8 -2.73 -11.43 1.50
C PHE A 8 -2.00 -12.74 1.83
N CYS A 9 -1.81 -12.97 3.13
CA CYS A 9 -1.23 -14.21 3.61
C CYS A 9 -2.21 -15.37 3.41
N ILE A 10 -1.79 -16.44 2.73
CA ILE A 10 -2.57 -17.65 2.50
C ILE A 10 -2.87 -18.42 3.79
N ASN A 11 -2.11 -18.17 4.86
CA ASN A 11 -2.24 -18.88 6.12
C ASN A 11 -3.09 -18.11 7.15
N CYS A 12 -2.90 -16.79 7.27
CA CYS A 12 -3.60 -15.95 8.26
C CYS A 12 -4.46 -14.83 7.65
N GLY A 13 -4.47 -14.68 6.33
CA GLY A 13 -5.28 -13.68 5.63
C GLY A 13 -4.78 -12.24 5.72
N SER A 14 -3.75 -11.92 6.52
CA SER A 14 -3.28 -10.53 6.69
C SER A 14 -2.74 -9.93 5.39
N PRO A 15 -3.00 -8.63 5.10
CA PRO A 15 -2.52 -7.99 3.90
C PRO A 15 -0.99 -7.99 3.87
N LEU A 16 -0.44 -8.58 2.82
CA LEU A 16 0.98 -8.49 2.51
C LEU A 16 1.30 -7.16 1.83
N GLN A 17 0.29 -6.48 1.28
CA GLN A 17 0.42 -5.12 0.76
C GLN A 17 0.20 -4.09 1.87
N SER A 18 1.29 -3.46 2.29
CA SER A 18 1.30 -2.35 3.24
C SER A 18 0.84 -1.04 2.58
N THR A 19 0.21 -0.17 3.35
CA THR A 19 -0.13 1.21 2.97
C THR A 19 0.65 2.20 3.84
N ILE A 20 0.89 3.40 3.31
CA ILE A 20 1.52 4.53 3.98
C ILE A 20 0.58 5.72 3.97
N LYS A 21 0.75 6.67 4.91
CA LYS A 21 0.03 7.94 4.86
C LYS A 21 0.82 8.95 4.03
N CYS A 22 0.13 9.60 3.10
CA CYS A 22 0.67 10.70 2.33
C CYS A 22 1.05 11.85 3.27
N PRO A 23 2.31 12.31 3.30
CA PRO A 23 2.72 13.38 4.20
C PRO A 23 2.13 14.74 3.81
N LYS A 24 1.63 14.90 2.57
CA LYS A 24 1.08 16.16 2.08
C LYS A 24 -0.40 16.34 2.38
N CYS A 25 -1.20 15.29 2.26
CA CYS A 25 -2.65 15.37 2.43
C CYS A 25 -3.21 14.36 3.44
N GLY A 26 -2.36 13.51 4.04
CA GLY A 26 -2.75 12.51 5.03
C GLY A 26 -3.41 11.25 4.45
N SER A 27 -3.72 11.21 3.15
CA SER A 27 -4.40 10.08 2.51
C SER A 27 -3.59 8.79 2.60
N GLU A 28 -4.24 7.66 2.85
CA GLU A 28 -3.60 6.36 2.79
C GLU A 28 -3.34 5.95 1.34
N VAL A 29 -2.12 5.51 1.06
CA VAL A 29 -1.68 5.12 -0.27
C VAL A 29 -0.94 3.80 -0.18
N GLN A 30 -1.05 2.97 -1.22
CA GLN A 30 -0.27 1.75 -1.32
C GLN A 30 1.21 2.07 -1.18
N ALA A 31 1.89 1.36 -0.28
CA ALA A 31 3.32 1.49 -0.13
C ALA A 31 3.98 1.18 -1.48
N GLY A 32 4.86 2.08 -1.94
CA GLY A 32 5.51 1.98 -3.25
C GLY A 32 4.85 2.78 -4.38
N ALA A 33 3.76 3.50 -4.13
CA ALA A 33 3.23 4.47 -5.10
C ALA A 33 4.19 5.68 -5.24
N LYS A 34 4.48 6.11 -6.48
CA LYS A 34 5.39 7.24 -6.76
C LYS A 34 4.75 8.61 -6.50
N PHE A 35 3.44 8.67 -6.67
CA PHE A 35 2.64 9.86 -6.47
C PHE A 35 1.37 9.47 -5.73
N CYS A 36 0.89 10.39 -4.92
CA CYS A 36 -0.36 10.26 -4.23
C CYS A 36 -1.47 10.35 -5.29
N PRO A 37 -2.26 9.28 -5.48
CA PRO A 37 -3.35 9.32 -6.44
C PRO A 37 -4.44 10.32 -6.05
N ASN A 38 -4.43 10.82 -4.80
CA ASN A 38 -5.43 11.76 -4.30
C ASN A 38 -5.07 13.23 -4.50
N CYS A 39 -3.80 13.60 -4.26
CA CYS A 39 -3.37 15.00 -4.34
C CYS A 39 -2.31 15.26 -5.41
N GLY A 40 -1.87 14.24 -6.14
CA GLY A 40 -0.73 14.31 -7.07
C GLY A 40 0.62 14.55 -6.38
N GLY A 41 0.61 14.68 -5.05
CA GLY A 41 1.79 14.91 -4.25
C GLY A 41 2.73 13.72 -4.31
N LYS A 42 4.01 13.97 -4.54
CA LYS A 42 5.05 12.94 -4.43
C LYS A 42 5.02 12.29 -3.04
N LEU A 43 5.07 10.95 -3.00
CA LEU A 43 5.05 10.09 -1.80
C LEU A 43 6.43 9.54 -1.47
#